data_AF-A0A3B8J5V5-F1
#
_entry.id   AF-A0A3B8J5V5-F1
#
_cell.length_a   1.000
_cell.length_b   1.000
_cell.length_c   1.000
_cell.angle_alpha   90.00
_cell.angle_beta   90.00
_cell.angle_gamma   90.00
#
_symmetry.space_group_name_H-M   'P 1'
#
loop_
_entity.id
_entity.type
_entity.pdbx_description
1 polymer ?
#
loop_
_entity_poly.entity_id
_entity_poly.type
_entity_poly.pdbx_seq_one_letter_code
_entity_poly.pdbx_strand_id
1 'polypeptide(L)' 'MAGISFHTVRAGKRYRLTNYGEVAEFEVLEINPGPDFVVKDLNTLETYQVSDLIRYGKGPDYALWEI' A
#
# COMPACT_ATOMS: atom_id res chain seq x y z
N MET A 1 -0.06 16.01 9.21
CA MET A 1 -1.19 15.40 8.48
C MET A 1 -1.02 13.89 8.57
N ALA A 2 -1.97 13.19 9.19
CA ALA A 2 -1.85 11.76 9.48
C ALA A 2 -2.07 10.96 8.18
N GLY A 3 -1.10 10.13 7.81
CA GLY A 3 -1.26 9.19 6.71
C GLY A 3 -2.41 8.20 6.98
N ILE A 4 -3.02 7.71 5.92
CA ILE A 4 -4.11 6.74 6.00
C ILE A 4 -3.58 5.45 6.63
N SER A 5 -4.34 4.87 7.55
CA SER A 5 -3.96 3.60 8.19
C SER A 5 -4.28 2.41 7.28
N PHE A 6 -3.52 1.32 7.39
CA PHE A 6 -3.81 0.06 6.69
C PHE A 6 -5.19 -0.54 7.04
N HIS A 7 -5.84 -0.11 8.13
CA HIS A 7 -7.22 -0.50 8.41
C HIS A 7 -8.27 0.26 7.58
N THR A 8 -7.89 1.35 6.93
CA THR A 8 -8.81 2.19 6.16
C THR A 8 -8.76 1.89 4.67
N VAL A 9 -7.76 1.14 4.19
CA VAL A 9 -7.69 0.70 2.78
C VAL A 9 -8.87 -0.20 2.43
N ARG A 10 -9.43 0.01 1.24
CA ARG A 10 -10.56 -0.75 0.70
C ARG A 10 -10.18 -1.43 -0.61
N ALA A 11 -10.73 -2.62 -0.85
CA ALA A 11 -10.60 -3.28 -2.15
C ALA A 11 -11.24 -2.42 -3.26
N GLY A 12 -10.60 -2.39 -4.42
CA GLY A 12 -10.97 -1.57 -5.58
C GLY A 12 -10.55 -0.10 -5.49
N LYS A 13 -9.81 0.30 -4.45
CA LYS A 13 -9.27 1.66 -4.31
C LYS A 13 -7.77 1.71 -4.58
N ARG A 14 -7.31 2.87 -5.05
CA ARG A 14 -5.92 3.13 -5.38
C ARG A 14 -5.28 3.94 -4.26
N TYR A 15 -4.05 3.56 -3.95
CA TYR A 15 -3.27 4.18 -2.90
C TYR A 15 -1.86 4.44 -3.37
N ARG A 16 -1.26 5.46 -2.77
CA ARG A 16 0.12 5.85 -2.95
C ARG A 16 0.82 5.76 -1.61
N LEU A 17 1.79 4.86 -1.53
CA LEU A 17 2.66 4.68 -0.38
C LEU A 17 4.00 5.37 -0.65
N THR A 18 4.39 6.26 0.25
CA THR A 18 5.74 6.83 0.27
C THR A 18 6.50 6.20 1.43
N ASN A 19 7.69 5.65 1.17
CA ASN A 19 8.56 5.08 2.20
C ASN A 19 10.04 5.25 1.80
N TYR A 20 10.89 5.71 2.71
CA TYR A 20 12.33 5.93 2.46
C TYR A 20 12.66 6.74 1.18
N GLY A 21 11.80 7.68 0.78
CA GLY A 21 11.95 8.45 -0.45
C GLY A 21 11.46 7.75 -1.73
N GLU A 22 11.08 6.47 -1.63
CA GLU A 22 10.44 5.72 -2.69
C GLU A 22 8.92 5.93 -2.66
N VAL A 23 8.31 5.94 -3.84
CA VAL A 23 6.86 6.10 -4.02
C VAL A 23 6.35 4.89 -4.78
N ALA A 24 5.50 4.11 -4.12
CA ALA A 24 4.79 2.97 -4.71
C ALA A 24 3.31 3.32 -4.89
N GLU A 25 2.77 3.09 -6.07
CA GLU A 25 1.38 3.36 -6.41
C GLU A 25 0.70 2.06 -6.77
N PHE A 26 -0.34 1.68 -6.01
CA PHE A 26 -0.97 0.38 -6.15
C PHE A 26 -2.48 0.45 -5.95
N GLU A 27 -3.19 -0.47 -6.59
CA GLU A 27 -4.62 -0.70 -6.41
C GLU A 27 -4.83 -1.94 -5.54
N VAL A 28 -5.67 -1.83 -4.51
CA VAL A 28 -6.01 -2.99 -3.67
C VAL A 28 -6.99 -3.86 -4.46
N LEU A 29 -6.60 -5.08 -4.78
CA LEU A 29 -7.47 -6.02 -5.49
C LEU A 29 -8.38 -6.77 -4.52
N GLU A 30 -7.78 -7.36 -3.49
CA GLU A 30 -8.48 -8.23 -2.55
C GLU A 30 -7.97 -8.01 -1.13
N ILE A 31 -8.93 -7.89 -0.20
CA ILE A 31 -8.64 -7.87 1.23
C ILE A 31 -8.93 -9.26 1.76
N ASN A 32 -7.88 -10.04 2.03
CA ASN A 32 -8.06 -11.34 2.64
C ASN A 32 -8.52 -11.14 4.10
N PRO A 33 -9.24 -12.11 4.68
CA PRO A 33 -9.65 -12.08 6.09
C PRO A 33 -8.48 -12.16 7.10
N GLY A 34 -7.24 -12.02 6.64
CA GLY A 34 -6.01 -12.01 7.44
C GLY A 34 -5.35 -10.63 7.48
N PRO A 35 -4.09 -10.53 7.95
CA PRO A 35 -3.34 -9.27 8.00
C PRO A 35 -2.82 -8.82 6.63
N ASP A 36 -3.10 -9.58 5.58
CA ASP A 36 -2.48 -9.44 4.26
C ASP A 36 -3.48 -9.08 3.17
N PHE A 37 -3.07 -8.20 2.27
CA PHE A 37 -3.91 -7.65 1.21
C PHE A 37 -3.18 -7.81 -0.11
N VAL A 38 -3.91 -8.27 -1.14
CA VAL A 38 -3.36 -8.35 -2.50
C VAL A 38 -3.51 -6.99 -3.15
N VAL A 39 -2.38 -6.43 -3.57
CA VAL A 39 -2.32 -5.16 -4.26
C VAL A 39 -1.65 -5.32 -5.61
N LYS A 40 -2.05 -4.49 -6.56
CA LYS A 40 -1.50 -4.45 -7.91
C LYS A 40 -0.80 -3.13 -8.11
N ASP A 41 0.47 -3.18 -8.46
CA ASP A 41 1.22 -1.98 -8.83
C ASP A 41 0.66 -1.36 -10.11
N LEU A 42 0.56 -0.04 -10.13
CA LEU A 42 0.05 0.71 -11.27
C LEU A 42 1.13 0.96 -12.33
N ASN A 43 2.42 0.91 -11.95
CA ASN A 43 3.56 1.15 -12.84
C ASN A 43 4.06 -0.15 -13.49
N THR A 44 4.25 -1.22 -12.71
CA THR A 44 4.75 -2.51 -13.21
C THR A 44 3.63 -3.48 -13.60
N LEU A 45 2.38 -3.20 -13.18
CA LEU A 45 1.22 -4.09 -13.34
C LEU A 45 1.35 -5.43 -12.61
N GLU A 46 2.36 -5.59 -11.77
CA GLU A 46 2.60 -6.78 -10.98
C GLU A 46 1.69 -6.80 -9.75
N THR A 47 1.25 -7.99 -9.35
CA THR A 47 0.48 -8.20 -8.12
C THR A 47 1.37 -8.75 -7.03
N TYR A 48 1.38 -8.08 -5.89
CA TYR A 48 2.11 -8.48 -4.70
C TYR A 48 1.29 -8.23 -3.44
N GLN A 49 1.81 -8.67 -2.31
CA GLN A 49 1.20 -8.43 -1.02
C GLN A 49 1.61 -7.08 -0.45
N VAL A 50 0.67 -6.38 0.20
CA VAL A 50 1.01 -5.10 0.87
C VAL A 50 2.08 -5.30 1.92
N SER A 51 2.12 -6.48 2.56
CA SER A 51 3.19 -6.85 3.51
C SER A 51 4.57 -6.78 2.88
N ASP A 52 4.73 -7.08 1.58
CA ASP A 52 6.01 -6.99 0.88
C ASP A 52 6.51 -5.54 0.77
N LEU A 53 5.60 -4.58 0.58
CA LEU A 53 5.92 -3.15 0.54
C LEU A 53 6.40 -2.59 1.88
N ILE A 54 5.93 -3.17 2.99
CA ILE A 54 6.29 -2.74 4.35
C ILE A 54 7.22 -3.72 5.07
N ARG A 55 7.71 -4.77 4.38
CA ARG A 55 8.54 -5.83 4.99
C ARG A 55 9.84 -5.29 5.58
N TYR A 56 10.35 -4.20 5.01
CA TYR A 56 11.58 -3.53 5.44
C TYR A 56 11.36 -2.50 6.55
N GLY A 57 10.12 -2.37 7.05
CA GLY A 57 9.74 -1.38 8.05
C GLY A 57 9.30 -0.05 7.45
N LYS A 58 8.91 0.87 8.34
CA LYS A 58 8.36 2.19 8.00
C LYS A 58 9.41 3.24 8.34
N GLY A 59 9.88 3.97 7.34
CA GLY A 59 10.77 5.11 7.54
C GLY A 59 10.06 6.31 8.19
N PRO A 60 10.80 7.38 8.53
CA PRO A 60 10.22 8.60 9.08
C PRO A 60 9.28 9.31 8.11
N ASP A 61 9.48 9.12 6.80
CA ASP A 61 8.68 9.68 5.70
C ASP A 61 7.47 8.80 5.33
N TYR A 62 7.20 7.75 6.10
CA TYR A 62 6.11 6.83 5.81
C TYR A 62 4.78 7.58 5.74
N ALA A 63 4.17 7.58 4.55
CA ALA A 63 2.88 8.21 4.31
C ALA A 63 2.09 7.41 3.28
N LEU A 64 0.83 7.11 3.61
CA LEU A 64 -0.12 6.47 2.71
C LEU A 64 -1.21 7.47 2.35
N TRP A 65 -1.48 7.61 1.05
CA TRP A 65 -2.46 8.53 0.48
C TRP A 65 -3.44 7.76 -0.41
N GLU A 66 -4.72 8.12 -0.41
CA GLU A 66 -5.69 7.64 -1.38
C GLU A 66 -5.66 8.57 -2.61
N ILE A 67 -5.72 7.98 -3.81
CA ILE A 67 -5.71 8.67 -5.11
C ILE A 67 -6.98 8.36 -5.91
#